data_AF-W1XVH7-F1
#
_entry.id   AF-W1XVH7-F1
#
_cell.length_a   1.000
_cell.length_b   1.000
_cell.length_c   1.000
_cell.angle_alpha   90.00
_cell.angle_beta   90.00
_cell.angle_gamma   90.00
#
_symmetry.space_group_name_H-M   'P 1'
#
loop_
_entity.id
_entity.type
_entity.pdbx_description
1 polymer ?
#
loop_
_entity_poly.entity_id
_entity_poly.type
_entity_poly.pdbx_seq_one_letter_code
_entity_poly.pdbx_strand_id
1 'polypeptide(L)'
;EAKGAKVYMNSPVLSIDYDNKVVTAEVEGQEHKESYDKLIFATGSTPILPPIEGVEIVKGNREFKATLENIQFVKLYQNSAEVIEKLNRTILLDRQFAYQSKVPFHILKMKYLNF
;
A
#
# COMPACT_ATOMS: atom_id res chain seq x y z
N GLU A 1 -1.89 -0.69 -24.36
CA GLU A 1 -0.50 -1.10 -24.61
C GLU A 1 -0.15 -0.84 -26.06
N ALA A 2 0.99 -0.22 -26.36
CA ALA A 2 1.31 0.22 -27.73
C ALA A 2 2.72 -0.15 -28.20
N LYS A 3 3.54 -0.75 -27.33
CA LYS A 3 4.96 -1.04 -27.61
C LYS A 3 5.26 -2.54 -27.82
N GLY A 4 4.23 -3.37 -27.90
CA GLY A 4 4.37 -4.82 -28.16
C GLY A 4 4.84 -5.68 -26.98
N ALA A 5 4.96 -5.11 -25.77
CA ALA A 5 5.25 -5.89 -24.57
C ALA A 5 4.00 -6.64 -24.10
N LYS A 6 4.17 -7.88 -23.65
CA LYS A 6 3.16 -8.65 -22.92
C LYS A 6 3.30 -8.34 -21.43
N VAL A 7 2.23 -7.87 -20.79
CA VAL A 7 2.27 -7.48 -19.38
C VAL A 7 1.30 -8.34 -18.57
N TYR A 8 1.84 -8.96 -17.51
CA TYR A 8 1.06 -9.71 -16.53
C TYR A 8 0.89 -8.87 -15.27
N MET A 9 -0.27 -8.20 -15.17
CA MET A 9 -0.59 -7.38 -14.00
C MET A 9 -0.99 -8.26 -12.82
N ASN A 10 -0.79 -7.76 -11.59
CA ASN A 10 -1.12 -8.47 -10.35
C ASN A 10 -0.55 -9.90 -10.28
N SER A 11 0.55 -10.16 -11.01
CA SER A 11 1.12 -11.49 -11.17
C SER A 11 2.51 -11.55 -10.51
N PRO A 12 2.60 -11.86 -9.21
CA PRO A 12 3.88 -11.93 -8.51
C PRO A 12 4.75 -13.06 -9.09
N VAL A 13 6.04 -12.77 -9.29
CA VAL A 13 7.04 -13.82 -9.50
C VAL A 13 7.33 -14.48 -8.16
N LEU A 14 7.25 -15.81 -8.10
CA LEU A 14 7.42 -16.62 -6.89
C LEU A 14 8.82 -17.24 -6.80
N SER A 15 9.36 -17.72 -7.92
CA SER A 15 10.68 -18.35 -7.97
C SER A 15 11.33 -18.27 -9.34
N ILE A 16 12.64 -18.52 -9.39
CA ILE A 16 13.45 -18.51 -10.61
C ILE A 16 14.33 -19.76 -10.60
N ASP A 17 14.23 -20.54 -11.67
CA ASP A 17 15.15 -21.61 -12.03
C ASP A 17 16.20 -21.03 -12.99
N TYR A 18 17.44 -20.85 -12.50
CA TYR A 18 18.53 -20.25 -13.28
C TYR A 18 19.18 -21.24 -14.25
N ASP A 19 19.13 -22.55 -13.94
CA ASP A 19 19.74 -23.59 -14.76
C ASP A 19 18.90 -23.84 -16.01
N ASN A 20 17.58 -23.97 -15.82
CA ASN A 20 16.62 -24.15 -16.91
C ASN A 20 16.14 -22.81 -17.52
N LYS A 21 16.53 -21.68 -16.91
CA LYS A 21 16.12 -20.32 -17.29
C LYS A 21 14.60 -20.15 -17.38
N VAL A 22 13.91 -20.48 -16.29
CA VAL A 22 12.45 -20.37 -16.17
C VAL A 22 12.08 -19.54 -14.95
N VAL A 23 11.13 -18.63 -15.11
CA VAL A 23 10.47 -17.90 -14.03
C VAL A 23 9.13 -18.57 -13.73
N THR A 24 8.82 -18.77 -12.46
CA THR A 24 7.50 -19.19 -12.01
C THR A 24 6.79 -18.00 -11.36
N ALA A 25 5.64 -17.63 -11.91
CA ALA A 25 4.78 -16.58 -11.40
C ALA A 25 3.39 -17.13 -11.07
N GLU A 26 2.64 -16.41 -10.25
CA GLU A 26 1.22 -16.64 -10.07
C GLU A 26 0.46 -15.68 -10.99
N VAL A 27 -0.24 -16.18 -12.00
CA VAL A 27 -1.06 -15.38 -12.91
C VAL A 27 -2.51 -15.81 -12.71
N GLU A 28 -3.38 -14.89 -12.31
CA GLU A 28 -4.80 -15.17 -12.05
C GLU A 28 -5.02 -16.32 -11.05
N GLY A 29 -4.13 -16.44 -10.04
CA GLY A 29 -4.18 -17.48 -9.02
C GLY A 29 -3.64 -18.85 -9.45
N GLN A 30 -3.11 -18.98 -10.67
CA GLN A 30 -2.52 -20.21 -11.19
C GLN A 30 -1.02 -20.08 -11.41
N GLU A 31 -0.30 -21.20 -11.32
CA GLU A 31 1.12 -21.24 -11.62
C GLU A 31 1.34 -21.04 -13.13
N HIS A 32 2.15 -20.05 -13.49
CA HIS A 32 2.57 -19.74 -14.85
C HIS A 32 4.09 -19.82 -14.94
N LYS A 33 4.59 -20.64 -15.86
CA LYS A 33 6.03 -20.77 -16.14
C LYS A 33 6.38 -20.05 -17.43
N GLU A 34 7.40 -19.21 -17.38
CA GLU A 34 7.88 -18.43 -18.53
C GLU A 34 9.39 -18.62 -18.68
N SER A 35 9.85 -19.03 -19.87
CA SER A 35 11.28 -19.14 -20.18
C SER A 35 11.89 -17.79 -20.54
N TYR A 36 13.20 -17.63 -20.30
CA TYR A 36 13.90 -16.39 -20.64
C TYR A 36 15.30 -16.63 -21.23
N ASP A 37 15.72 -15.75 -22.15
CA ASP A 37 17.12 -15.67 -22.59
C ASP A 37 17.94 -14.74 -21.70
N LYS A 38 17.31 -13.63 -21.28
CA LYS A 38 17.84 -12.59 -20.41
C LYS A 38 16.79 -12.23 -19.37
N LEU A 39 17.21 -12.12 -18.13
CA LEU A 39 16.35 -11.74 -17.01
C LEU A 39 16.77 -10.37 -16.47
N ILE A 40 15.81 -9.46 -16.35
CA ILE A 40 16.02 -8.12 -15.81
C ILE A 40 15.18 -7.98 -14.54
N PHE A 41 15.83 -7.62 -13.44
CA PHE A 41 15.16 -7.33 -12.18
C PHE A 41 14.85 -5.84 -12.06
N ALA A 42 13.57 -5.54 -11.89
CA ALA A 42 13.07 -4.20 -11.56
C ALA A 42 12.10 -4.26 -10.37
N THR A 43 12.38 -5.14 -9.39
CA THR A 43 11.51 -5.43 -8.23
C THR A 43 11.46 -4.31 -7.20
N GLY A 44 12.36 -3.33 -7.30
CA GLY A 44 12.40 -2.16 -6.41
C GLY A 44 12.83 -2.52 -4.99
N SER A 45 12.20 -1.89 -4.00
CA SER A 45 12.48 -2.07 -2.58
C SER A 45 11.19 -2.17 -1.77
N THR A 46 11.27 -2.54 -0.49
CA THR A 46 10.14 -2.50 0.46
C THR A 46 10.38 -1.43 1.53
N PRO A 47 9.34 -0.90 2.20
CA PRO A 47 9.52 -0.06 3.37
C PRO A 47 10.20 -0.83 4.51
N ILE A 48 11.04 -0.13 5.28
CA ILE A 48 11.64 -0.69 6.50
C ILE A 48 10.66 -0.47 7.65
N LEU A 49 10.43 -1.50 8.46
CA LEU A 49 9.73 -1.42 9.74
C LEU A 49 10.77 -1.29 10.86
N PRO A 50 10.89 -0.14 11.55
CA PRO A 50 11.74 -0.02 12.73
C PRO A 50 11.20 -0.92 13.86
N PRO A 51 12.06 -1.36 14.81
CA PRO A 51 11.63 -2.20 15.93
C PRO A 51 10.83 -1.37 16.93
N ILE A 52 9.52 -1.22 16.67
CA ILE A 52 8.58 -0.49 17.51
C ILE A 52 7.57 -1.51 18.04
N GLU A 53 7.46 -1.59 19.37
CA GLU A 53 6.53 -2.51 20.02
C GLU A 53 5.08 -2.25 19.59
N GLY A 54 4.35 -3.32 19.26
CA GLY A 54 2.97 -3.25 18.79
C GLY A 54 2.78 -2.89 17.31
N VAL A 55 3.83 -2.45 16.60
CA VAL A 55 3.73 -2.13 15.17
C VAL A 55 4.18 -3.31 14.33
N GLU A 56 3.24 -3.91 13.60
CA GLU A 56 3.52 -5.01 12.68
C GLU A 56 2.86 -4.76 11.31
N ILE A 57 3.34 -5.45 10.26
CA ILE A 57 2.68 -5.48 8.95
C ILE A 57 1.76 -6.71 8.90
N VAL A 58 0.54 -6.54 8.40
CA VAL A 58 -0.40 -7.65 8.20
C VAL A 58 0.23 -8.74 7.33
N LYS A 59 0.33 -9.96 7.87
CA LYS A 59 0.97 -11.09 7.18
C LYS A 59 0.30 -11.37 5.83
N GLY A 60 1.12 -11.54 4.79
CA GLY A 60 0.65 -11.81 3.42
C GLY A 60 0.13 -10.58 2.66
N ASN A 61 0.04 -9.41 3.31
CA ASN A 61 -0.33 -8.17 2.62
C ASN A 61 0.88 -7.61 1.86
N ARG A 62 0.73 -7.45 0.54
CA ARG A 62 1.77 -6.86 -0.34
C ARG A 62 1.68 -5.33 -0.44
N GLU A 63 0.77 -4.72 0.31
CA GLU A 63 0.50 -3.28 0.29
C GLU A 63 1.05 -2.56 1.52
N PHE A 64 1.80 -3.26 2.38
CA PHE A 64 2.43 -2.74 3.59
C PHE A 64 1.42 -2.16 4.60
N LYS A 65 0.28 -2.83 4.78
CA LYS A 65 -0.71 -2.42 5.78
C LYS A 65 -0.23 -2.73 7.20
N ALA A 66 -0.24 -1.72 8.08
CA ALA A 66 0.04 -1.91 9.50
C ALA A 66 -1.12 -2.61 10.23
N THR A 67 -0.83 -3.35 11.29
CA THR A 67 -1.83 -3.99 12.17
C THR A 67 -2.58 -2.98 13.03
N LEU A 68 -1.89 -1.93 13.49
CA LEU A 68 -2.48 -0.85 14.29
C LEU A 68 -3.19 0.19 13.42
N GLU A 69 -4.31 0.69 13.94
CA GLU A 69 -5.04 1.78 13.29
C GLU A 69 -4.20 3.06 13.26
N ASN A 70 -4.34 3.81 12.17
CA ASN A 70 -3.68 5.10 11.97
C ASN A 70 -2.14 5.09 11.98
N ILE A 71 -1.52 3.92 11.81
CA ILE A 71 -0.12 3.79 11.37
C ILE A 71 -0.12 3.52 9.87
N GLN A 72 0.67 4.27 9.10
CA GLN A 72 0.67 4.18 7.64
C GLN A 72 2.10 4.10 7.10
N PHE A 73 2.27 3.23 6.11
CA PHE A 73 3.43 3.25 5.22
C PHE A 73 3.01 3.99 3.95
N VAL A 74 3.89 4.80 3.35
CA VAL A 74 3.55 5.61 2.16
C VAL A 74 4.55 5.31 1.04
N LYS A 75 4.34 4.22 0.31
CA LYS A 75 5.20 3.80 -0.81
C LYS A 75 4.41 3.56 -2.09
N LEU A 76 3.32 2.78 -1.99
CA LEU A 76 2.45 2.50 -3.12
C LEU A 76 1.43 3.63 -3.29
N TYR A 77 0.87 3.73 -4.49
CA TYR A 77 -0.20 4.69 -4.77
C TYR A 77 -1.38 4.54 -3.80
N GLN A 78 -1.79 3.29 -3.55
CA GLN A 78 -2.88 2.91 -2.65
C GLN A 78 -2.66 3.44 -1.24
N ASN A 79 -1.41 3.45 -0.78
CA ASN A 79 -1.08 3.96 0.55
C ASN A 79 -1.40 5.45 0.69
N SER A 80 -0.96 6.26 -0.29
CA SER A 80 -1.24 7.69 -0.29
C SER A 80 -2.74 7.97 -0.43
N ALA A 81 -3.44 7.19 -1.27
CA ALA A 81 -4.89 7.30 -1.42
C ALA A 81 -5.62 7.01 -0.09
N GLU A 82 -5.23 5.97 0.64
CA GLU A 82 -5.79 5.63 1.95
C GLU A 82 -5.56 6.75 2.98
N VAL A 83 -4.36 7.33 3.04
CA VAL A 83 -4.04 8.47 3.93
C VAL A 83 -4.94 9.67 3.61
N ILE A 84 -5.07 10.02 2.33
CA ILE A 84 -5.91 11.16 1.91
C ILE A 84 -7.37 10.92 2.27
N GLU A 85 -7.89 9.70 2.06
CA GLU A 85 -9.27 9.36 2.43
C GLU A 85 -9.49 9.48 3.94
N LYS A 86 -8.58 8.94 4.75
CA LYS A 86 -8.63 9.02 6.22
C LYS A 86 -8.67 10.48 6.68
N LEU A 87 -7.79 11.33 6.16
CA LEU A 87 -7.75 12.76 6.49
C LEU A 87 -9.05 13.48 6.11
N ASN A 88 -9.59 13.21 4.91
CA ASN A 88 -10.84 13.80 4.47
C ASN A 88 -12.02 13.39 5.37
N ARG A 89 -12.09 12.12 5.77
CA ARG A 89 -13.12 11.60 6.68
C ARG A 89 -13.07 12.30 8.03
N THR A 90 -11.87 12.46 8.61
CA THR A 90 -11.68 13.19 9.87
C THR A 90 -12.23 14.62 9.77
N ILE A 91 -11.86 15.34 8.71
CA ILE A 91 -12.33 16.71 8.47
C ILE A 91 -13.86 16.78 8.35
N LEU A 92 -14.49 15.81 7.68
CA LEU A 92 -15.94 15.76 7.52
C LEU A 92 -16.66 15.50 8.86
N LEU A 93 -16.14 14.57 9.67
CA LEU A 93 -16.69 14.29 11.00
C LEU A 93 -16.62 15.52 11.90
N ASP A 94 -15.49 16.24 11.90
CA ASP A 94 -15.32 17.47 12.67
C ASP A 94 -16.32 18.55 12.27
N ARG A 95 -16.55 18.73 10.95
CA ARG A 95 -17.56 19.68 10.45
C ARG A 95 -18.96 19.29 10.90
N GLN A 96 -19.29 18.01 10.86
CA GLN A 96 -20.62 17.54 11.25
C GLN A 96 -20.85 17.69 12.76
N PHE A 97 -19.83 17.41 13.57
CA PHE A 97 -19.86 17.66 15.01
C PHE A 97 -20.02 19.16 15.34
N ALA A 98 -19.25 20.03 14.66
CA ALA A 98 -19.35 21.49 14.83
C ALA A 98 -20.77 22.01 14.49
N TYR A 99 -21.36 21.51 13.40
CA TYR A 99 -22.72 21.85 13.00
C TYR A 99 -23.75 21.42 14.05
N GLN A 100 -23.67 20.18 14.55
CA GLN A 100 -24.60 19.65 15.55
C GLN A 100 -24.47 20.35 16.91
N SER A 101 -23.25 20.68 17.32
CA SER A 101 -22.97 21.34 18.61
C SER A 101 -23.15 22.87 18.59
N LYS A 102 -23.43 23.47 17.42
CA LYS A 102 -23.41 24.92 17.17
C LYS A 102 -22.08 25.59 17.58
N VAL A 103 -21.01 24.81 17.71
CA VAL A 103 -19.67 25.32 18.05
C VAL A 103 -18.99 25.81 16.76
N PRO A 104 -18.50 27.06 16.71
CA PRO A 104 -17.78 27.58 15.55
C PRO A 104 -16.58 26.70 15.17
N PHE A 105 -16.43 26.36 13.89
CA PHE A 105 -15.37 25.48 13.38
C PHE A 105 -13.94 25.92 13.75
N HIS A 106 -13.71 27.24 13.87
CA HIS A 106 -12.44 27.82 14.33
C HIS A 106 -12.05 27.37 15.76
N ILE A 107 -13.03 27.21 16.66
CA ILE A 107 -12.80 26.80 18.05
C ILE A 107 -12.47 25.32 18.13
N LEU A 108 -13.07 24.47 17.27
CA LEU A 108 -12.73 23.06 17.18
C LEU A 108 -11.27 22.84 16.74
N LYS A 109 -10.82 23.59 15.71
CA LYS A 109 -9.44 23.50 15.20
C LYS A 109 -8.36 23.74 16.27
N MET A 110 -8.61 24.63 17.24
CA MET A 110 -7.65 24.90 18.32
C MET A 110 -7.51 23.75 19.34
N LYS A 111 -8.52 22.87 19.49
CA LYS A 111 -8.41 21.70 20.38
C LYS A 111 -7.54 20.59 19.80
N TYR A 112 -7.48 20.46 18.48
CA TYR A 112 -6.78 19.37 17.80
C TYR A 112 -5.38 19.73 17.27
N LEU A 113 -4.99 21.01 17.29
CA LEU A 113 -3.64 21.46 16.91
C LEU A 113 -2.61 21.47 18.07
N ASN A 114 -3.00 21.02 19.28
CA ASN A 114 -2.11 20.93 20.44
C ASN A 114 -1.57 19.50 20.67
N PHE A 115 -1.22 18.81 19.59
CA PHE A 115 -0.40 17.60 19.59
C PHE A 115 0.61 17.66 18.44
#